data_AF-X1I0X6-F1
#
_entry.id   AF-X1I0X6-F1
#
_cell.length_a   1.000
_cell.length_b   1.000
_cell.length_c   1.000
_cell.angle_alpha   90.00
_cell.angle_beta   90.00
_cell.angle_gamma   90.00
#
_symmetry.space_group_name_H-M   'P 1'
#
loop_
_entity.id
_entity.type
_entity.pdbx_description
1 polymer ?
#
loop_
_entity_poly.entity_id
_entity_poly.type
_entity_poly.pdbx_seq_one_letter_code
_entity_poly.pdbx_strand_id
1 'polypeptide(L)' 'IRPGEKINEVLLIEEEAKHSKGFDSCFVIEPEHPFWSKDNLKGGKSLPEEFRYSSGDNDWWLTKDDLKKMLKDL' A
#
# COMPACT_ATOMS: atom_id res chain seq x y z
N ILE A 1 1.59 -24.46 3.21
CA ILE A 1 2.46 -23.43 2.61
C ILE A 1 3.37 -24.14 1.63
N ARG A 2 3.28 -23.84 0.32
CA ARG A 2 4.19 -24.39 -0.69
C ARG A 2 5.53 -23.64 -0.66
N PRO A 3 6.61 -24.21 -1.22
CA PRO A 3 7.90 -23.52 -1.29
C PRO A 3 7.78 -22.15 -1.98
N GLY A 4 8.28 -21.10 -1.33
CA GLY A 4 8.26 -19.72 -1.83
C GLY A 4 6.97 -18.93 -1.54
N GLU A 5 5.97 -19.53 -0.89
CA GLU A 5 4.74 -18.81 -0.52
C GLU A 5 4.84 -18.14 0.85
N LYS A 6 4.26 -16.94 0.98
CA LYS A 6 4.02 -16.26 2.25
C LYS A 6 2.56 -16.45 2.69
N ILE A 7 2.32 -16.28 4.00
CA ILE A 7 0.95 -16.25 4.56
C ILE A 7 0.25 -14.94 4.25
N ASN A 8 0.97 -13.83 4.41
CA ASN A 8 0.51 -12.49 4.09
C ASN A 8 1.55 -11.83 3.18
N GLU A 9 1.07 -11.03 2.24
CA GLU A 9 1.93 -10.18 1.41
C GLU A 9 2.01 -8.77 1.98
N VAL A 10 3.08 -8.07 1.62
CA VAL A 10 3.36 -6.70 2.06
C VAL A 10 3.56 -5.87 0.81
N LEU A 11 2.84 -4.75 0.73
CA LEU A 11 2.94 -3.81 -0.38
C LEU A 11 3.77 -2.58 -0.03
N LEU A 12 3.77 -2.16 1.24
CA LEU A 12 4.61 -1.08 1.74
C LEU A 12 5.21 -1.49 3.10
N ILE A 13 6.53 -1.59 3.17
CA ILE A 13 7.24 -1.87 4.43
C ILE A 13 7.42 -0.57 5.23
N GLU A 14 7.78 -0.73 6.50
CA GLU A 14 7.92 0.36 7.48
C GLU A 14 9.02 1.36 7.07
N GLU A 15 10.11 0.86 6.48
CA GLU A 15 11.20 1.68 5.96
C GLU A 15 10.77 2.52 4.75
N GLU A 16 10.02 1.94 3.82
CA GLU A 16 9.50 2.64 2.64
C GLU A 16 8.41 3.65 3.04
N ALA A 17 7.63 3.36 4.08
CA ALA A 17 6.58 4.23 4.58
C ALA A 17 7.11 5.61 5.03
N LYS A 18 8.33 5.66 5.58
CA LYS A 18 9.02 6.91 5.98
C LYS A 18 9.26 7.86 4.81
N HIS A 19 9.40 7.31 3.61
CA HIS A 19 9.59 8.04 2.36
C HIS A 19 8.32 8.05 1.50
N SER A 20 7.15 7.80 2.10
CA SER A 20 5.89 7.70 1.37
C SER A 20 4.85 8.71 1.85
N LYS A 21 3.92 9.03 0.95
CA LYS A 21 2.74 9.83 1.25
C LYS A 21 1.46 9.06 0.92
N GLY A 22 0.50 9.10 1.84
CA GLY A 22 -0.84 8.57 1.64
C GLY A 22 -1.78 9.56 0.95
N PHE A 23 -2.55 9.07 0.01
CA PHE A 23 -3.65 9.75 -0.69
C PHE A 23 -4.93 8.95 -0.49
N ASP A 24 -6.07 9.48 -0.94
CA ASP A 24 -7.38 8.86 -0.70
C ASP A 24 -7.51 7.46 -1.33
N SER A 25 -6.78 7.17 -2.41
CA SER A 25 -6.87 5.89 -3.13
C SER A 25 -5.52 5.22 -3.40
N CYS A 26 -4.42 5.78 -2.93
CA CYS A 26 -3.09 5.21 -3.17
C CYS A 26 -2.04 5.71 -2.17
N PHE A 27 -0.89 5.04 -2.18
CA PHE A 27 0.34 5.51 -1.55
C PHE A 27 1.35 5.83 -2.65
N VAL A 28 2.15 6.87 -2.43
CA VAL A 28 3.25 7.23 -3.32
C VAL A 28 4.55 7.15 -2.53
N ILE A 29 5.45 6.26 -2.96
CA ILE A 29 6.83 6.17 -2.45
C ILE A 29 7.65 7.22 -3.21
N GLU A 30 8.19 8.20 -2.49
CA GLU A 30 9.03 9.25 -3.07
C GLU A 30 10.45 8.72 -3.34
N PRO A 31 11.05 9.02 -4.50
CA PRO A 31 12.43 8.66 -4.78
C PRO A 31 13.43 9.25 -3.76
N GLU A 32 14.40 8.45 -3.34
CA GLU A 32 15.48 8.87 -2.43
C GLU A 32 16.68 9.54 -3.17
N HIS A 33 16.48 9.98 -4.40
CA HIS A 33 17.56 10.56 -5.19
C HIS A 33 17.79 12.05 -4.88
N PRO A 34 19.05 12.56 -4.93
CA PRO A 34 19.36 13.95 -4.60
C PRO A 34 18.65 15.01 -5.46
N PHE A 35 18.24 14.66 -6.68
CA PHE A 35 17.50 15.56 -7.57
C PHE A 35 16.02 15.66 -7.21
N TRP A 36 15.52 14.79 -6.33
CA TRP A 36 14.13 14.78 -5.88
C TRP A 36 13.96 15.69 -4.67
N SER A 37 13.11 16.69 -4.80
CA SER A 37 12.78 17.66 -3.76
C SER A 37 11.36 17.41 -3.23
N LYS A 38 11.08 17.88 -2.01
CA LYS A 38 9.75 17.76 -1.40
C LYS A 38 8.65 18.47 -2.21
N ASP A 39 9.01 19.41 -3.08
CA ASP A 39 8.08 20.15 -3.92
C ASP A 39 7.68 19.38 -5.20
N ASN A 40 8.37 18.29 -5.53
CA ASN A 40 8.05 17.46 -6.71
C ASN A 40 6.71 16.72 -6.57
N LEU A 41 6.27 16.43 -5.35
CA LEU A 41 4.99 15.79 -5.06
C LEU A 41 4.12 16.72 -4.22
N LYS A 42 3.06 17.24 -4.83
CA LYS A 42 2.08 18.10 -4.16
C LYS A 42 1.00 17.25 -3.46
N GLY A 43 0.66 17.65 -2.24
CA GLY A 43 -0.36 16.99 -1.43
C GLY A 43 0.14 15.72 -0.74
N GLY A 44 -0.81 14.85 -0.40
CA GLY A 44 -0.55 13.64 0.38
C GLY A 44 -0.35 13.92 1.87
N LYS A 45 -0.50 12.88 2.68
CA LYS A 45 -0.29 12.90 4.14
C LYS A 45 0.90 12.02 4.49
N SER A 46 1.75 12.49 5.41
CA SER A 46 2.77 11.62 6.01
C SER A 46 2.12 10.45 6.73
N LEU A 47 2.77 9.30 6.67
CA LEU A 47 2.34 8.07 7.33
C LEU A 47 2.92 8.00 8.76
N PRO A 48 2.26 7.29 9.69
CA PRO A 48 2.84 6.98 11.00
C PRO A 48 4.21 6.30 10.88
N GLU A 49 5.08 6.47 11.89
CA GLU A 49 6.45 5.92 11.86
C GLU A 49 6.47 4.39 11.75
N GLU A 50 5.49 3.72 12.37
CA GLU A 50 5.31 2.26 12.36
C GLU A 50 4.29 1.82 11.30
N PHE A 51 4.04 2.64 10.27
CA PHE A 51 3.06 2.30 9.26
C PHE A 51 3.56 1.17 8.35
N ARG A 52 2.69 0.19 8.13
CA ARG A 52 2.91 -0.91 7.19
C ARG A 52 1.62 -1.19 6.44
N TYR A 53 1.71 -1.46 5.14
CA TYR A 53 0.56 -1.88 4.35
C TYR A 53 0.71 -3.36 3.97
N SER A 54 0.00 -4.23 4.71
CA SER A 54 0.06 -5.68 4.50
C SER A 54 -1.33 -6.30 4.31
N SER A 55 -1.37 -7.43 3.62
CA SER A 55 -2.62 -8.16 3.42
C SER A 55 -3.18 -8.77 4.70
N GLY A 56 -2.40 -8.82 5.80
CA GLY A 56 -2.83 -9.42 7.07
C GLY A 56 -3.66 -8.49 7.96
N ASP A 57 -3.60 -7.19 7.72
CA ASP A 57 -4.15 -6.12 8.58
C ASP A 57 -4.82 -5.00 7.75
N ASN A 58 -5.25 -5.31 6.53
CA ASN A 58 -5.98 -4.39 5.67
C ASN A 58 -7.27 -3.87 6.34
N ASP A 59 -7.61 -2.60 6.09
CA ASP A 59 -8.88 -2.01 6.50
C ASP A 59 -10.07 -2.49 5.67
N TRP A 60 -9.82 -2.95 4.44
CA TRP A 60 -10.85 -3.38 3.50
C TRP A 60 -10.64 -4.81 3.03
N TRP A 61 -11.73 -5.59 3.06
CA TRP A 61 -11.76 -6.99 2.71
C TRP A 61 -12.92 -7.29 1.76
N LEU A 62 -12.65 -8.12 0.76
CA LEU A 62 -13.68 -8.62 -0.14
C LEU A 62 -14.48 -9.75 0.53
N THR A 63 -15.80 -9.62 0.50
CA THR A 63 -16.68 -10.72 0.89
C THR A 63 -16.85 -11.71 -0.25
N LYS A 64 -17.42 -12.89 0.06
CA LYS A 64 -17.79 -13.88 -0.96
C LYS A 64 -18.76 -13.32 -1.99
N ASP A 65 -19.67 -12.43 -1.59
CA ASP A 65 -20.66 -11.87 -2.49
C ASP A 65 -20.07 -10.76 -3.37
N ASP A 66 -19.13 -9.96 -2.85
CA ASP A 66 -18.36 -9.00 -3.66
C ASP A 66 -17.61 -9.73 -4.78
N LEU A 67 -16.93 -10.82 -4.44
CA LEU A 67 -16.23 -11.66 -5.42
C LEU A 67 -17.18 -12.25 -6.47
N LYS A 68 -18.34 -12.79 -6.05
CA LYS A 68 -19.34 -13.29 -7.00
C LYS A 68 -19.88 -12.20 -7.92
N LYS A 69 -19.98 -10.96 -7.43
CA LYS A 69 -20.42 -9.83 -8.24
C LYS A 69 -19.37 -9.49 -9.30
N MET A 70 -18.10 -9.39 -8.91
CA MET A 70 -17.00 -9.14 -9.85
C MET A 70 -16.92 -10.20 -10.95
N LEU A 71 -17.20 -11.47 -10.64
CA LEU A 71 -17.24 -12.55 -11.64
C LEU A 71 -18.38 -12.42 -12.66
N LYS A 72 -19.48 -11.74 -12.32
CA LYS A 72 -20.60 -11.49 -13.26
C LYS A 72 -20.33 -10.32 -14.19
N ASP A 73 -19.49 -9.38 -13.75
CA ASP A 73 -19.10 -8.18 -14.49
C ASP A 73 -17.88 -8.43 -15.39
N LEU A 74 -17.39 -9.68 -15.45
CA LEU A 74 -16.26 -10.15 -16.26
C LEU A 74 -16.74 -10.72 -17.61
#